data_AF-J3FT87-F1
#
_entry.id   AF-J3FT87-F1
#
_cell.length_a   1.000
_cell.length_b   1.000
_cell.length_c   1.000
_cell.angle_alpha   90.00
_cell.angle_beta   90.00
_cell.angle_gamma   90.00
#
_symmetry.space_group_name_H-M   'P 1'
#
loop_
_entity.id
_entity.type
_entity.pdbx_description
1 polymer ?
#
loop_
_entity_poly.entity_id
_entity_poly.type
_entity_poly.pdbx_seq_one_letter_code
_entity_poly.pdbx_strand_id
1 'polypeptide(L)'
;MNSIHWTRKAVKQLLKLHSVHQVQVRDAVTALADMPDVGNVKALIGHDYSYRLRVGNYRVMFDWDGAIKVVSIQEVKKRDERTY
;
A
#
# COMPACT_ATOMS: atom_id res chain seq x y z
N MET A 1 6.84 15.14 3.53
CA MET A 1 6.60 14.10 4.55
C MET A 1 5.12 13.90 4.69
N ASN A 2 4.63 12.79 4.14
CA ASN A 2 3.25 12.38 4.26
C ASN A 2 3.05 11.53 5.52
N SER A 3 1.91 11.66 6.19
CA SER A 3 1.56 10.84 7.34
C SER A 3 0.99 9.50 6.87
N ILE A 4 1.58 8.39 7.30
CA ILE A 4 1.13 7.05 6.92
C ILE A 4 0.16 6.54 7.99
N HIS A 5 -1.07 6.25 7.59
CA HIS A 5 -2.09 5.64 8.43
C HIS A 5 -2.31 4.19 8.04
N TRP A 6 -2.24 3.27 8.99
CA TRP A 6 -2.50 1.86 8.76
C TRP A 6 -3.87 1.48 9.29
N THR A 7 -4.73 0.93 8.44
CA THR A 7 -5.98 0.35 8.95
C THR A 7 -5.70 -0.95 9.71
N ARG A 8 -6.57 -1.27 10.69
CA ARG A 8 -6.50 -2.56 11.41
C ARG A 8 -6.50 -3.76 10.46
N LYS A 9 -7.18 -3.66 9.32
CA LYS A 9 -7.22 -4.69 8.29
C LYS A 9 -5.85 -4.88 7.63
N ALA A 10 -5.23 -3.79 7.17
CA ALA A 10 -3.91 -3.81 6.57
C ALA A 10 -2.85 -4.37 7.54
N VAL A 11 -2.88 -3.96 8.82
CA VAL A 11 -1.95 -4.48 9.84
C VAL A 11 -2.13 -5.99 10.00
N LYS A 12 -3.37 -6.46 10.15
CA LYS A 12 -3.64 -7.91 10.26
C LYS A 12 -3.17 -8.69 9.03
N GLN A 13 -3.30 -8.12 7.84
CA GLN A 13 -2.83 -8.75 6.61
C GLN A 13 -1.31 -8.76 6.51
N LEU A 14 -0.64 -7.66 6.89
CA LEU A 14 0.80 -7.57 6.97
C LEU A 14 1.38 -8.63 7.91
N LEU A 15 0.81 -8.75 9.12
CA LEU A 15 1.28 -9.71 10.13
C LEU A 15 1.11 -11.18 9.71
N LYS A 16 0.24 -11.48 8.74
CA LYS A 16 0.11 -12.82 8.15
C LYS A 16 1.23 -13.17 7.18
N LEU A 17 2.00 -12.18 6.71
CA LEU A 17 3.11 -12.41 5.79
C LEU A 17 4.33 -12.97 6.54
N HIS A 18 5.20 -13.66 5.82
CA HIS A 18 6.50 -14.06 6.37
C HIS A 18 7.36 -12.83 6.68
N SER A 19 8.23 -12.91 7.69
CA SER A 19 9.03 -11.79 8.20
C SER A 19 9.75 -10.98 7.11
N VAL A 20 10.35 -11.67 6.13
CA VAL A 20 11.02 -11.05 4.97
C VAL A 20 10.07 -10.15 4.17
N HIS A 21 8.85 -10.61 3.93
CA HIS A 21 7.86 -9.87 3.17
C HIS A 21 7.22 -8.73 3.99
N GLN A 22 7.12 -8.90 5.32
CA GLN A 22 6.69 -7.81 6.19
C GLN A 22 7.63 -6.61 6.09
N VAL A 23 8.95 -6.87 6.13
CA VAL A 23 9.97 -5.83 5.98
C VAL A 23 9.87 -5.18 4.60
N GLN A 24 9.78 -5.96 3.52
CA GLN A 24 9.63 -5.42 2.16
C GLN A 24 8.41 -4.49 2.01
N VAL A 25 7.25 -4.90 2.54
CA VAL A 25 6.04 -4.08 2.47
C VAL A 25 6.17 -2.84 3.33
N ARG A 26 6.75 -2.95 4.53
CA ARG A 26 6.97 -1.79 5.41
C ARG A 26 7.90 -0.77 4.76
N ASP A 27 9.00 -1.21 4.16
CA ASP A 27 9.97 -0.32 3.52
C ASP A 27 9.35 0.38 2.32
N ALA A 28 8.60 -0.35 1.49
CA ALA A 28 7.89 0.22 0.36
C ALA A 28 6.77 1.20 0.77
N VAL A 29 6.07 0.93 1.86
CA VAL A 29 5.09 1.88 2.43
C VAL A 29 5.79 3.10 3.02
N THR A 30 6.96 2.93 3.62
CA THR A 30 7.76 4.07 4.13
C THR A 30 8.16 5.01 2.98
N ALA A 31 8.49 4.47 1.81
CA ALA A 31 8.74 5.28 0.62
C ALA A 31 7.51 6.10 0.16
N LEU A 32 6.27 5.68 0.47
CA LEU A 32 5.07 6.49 0.20
C LEU A 32 5.03 7.82 0.99
N ALA A 33 5.88 7.98 2.01
CA ALA A 33 6.07 9.26 2.69
C ALA A 33 6.59 10.37 1.75
N ASP A 34 7.27 9.98 0.66
CA ASP A 34 7.86 10.86 -0.35
C ASP A 34 6.99 10.99 -1.62
N MET A 35 5.75 10.47 -1.58
CA MET A 35 4.79 10.61 -2.68
C MET A 35 4.56 12.11 -3.01
N PRO A 36 4.52 12.50 -4.31
CA PRO A 36 4.29 11.66 -5.50
C PRO A 36 5.53 10.99 -6.13
N ASP A 37 6.74 11.22 -5.63
CA ASP A 37 7.98 10.76 -6.29
C ASP A 37 8.32 9.29 -5.99
N VAL A 38 7.31 8.42 -6.05
CA VAL A 38 7.41 7.01 -5.66
C VAL A 38 7.04 6.11 -6.82
N GLY A 39 8.00 5.29 -7.23
CA GLY A 39 7.81 4.29 -8.30
C GLY A 39 6.85 3.16 -7.90
N ASN A 40 6.37 2.41 -8.89
CA ASN A 40 5.47 1.25 -8.72
C ASN A 40 4.08 1.54 -8.14
N VAL A 41 3.69 2.82 -8.07
CA VAL A 41 2.33 3.24 -7.73
C VAL A 41 1.52 3.42 -9.02
N LYS A 42 0.27 2.94 -9.02
CA LYS A 42 -0.70 3.19 -10.09
C LYS A 42 -2.05 3.58 -9.49
N ALA A 43 -2.64 4.65 -10.00
CA ALA A 43 -4.02 5.01 -9.67
C ALA A 43 -4.97 3.95 -10.24
N LEU A 44 -5.97 3.56 -9.44
CA LEU A 44 -7.05 2.67 -9.85
C LEU A 44 -8.27 3.53 -10.19
N ILE A 45 -8.99 3.15 -11.25
CA ILE A 45 -10.23 3.80 -11.68
C ILE A 45 -11.35 2.77 -11.51
N GLY A 46 -12.44 3.14 -10.84
CA GLY A 46 -13.57 2.24 -10.60
C GLY A 46 -13.31 1.15 -9.54
N HIS A 47 -12.39 1.40 -8.61
CA HIS A 47 -12.14 0.52 -7.46
C HIS A 47 -12.45 1.26 -6.17
N ASP A 48 -12.77 0.52 -5.10
CA ASP A 48 -12.99 1.07 -3.75
C ASP A 48 -11.78 1.83 -3.17
N TYR A 49 -10.61 1.72 -3.81
CA TYR A 49 -9.35 2.29 -3.33
C TYR A 49 -8.67 3.05 -4.47
N SER A 50 -8.10 4.20 -4.14
CA SER A 50 -7.61 5.17 -5.12
C SER A 50 -6.29 4.76 -5.78
N TYR A 51 -5.41 4.09 -5.03
CA TYR A 51 -4.06 3.75 -5.49
C TYR A 51 -3.66 2.32 -5.15
N ARG A 52 -2.74 1.79 -5.97
CA ARG A 52 -2.06 0.52 -5.75
C ARG A 52 -0.56 0.69 -5.85
N LEU A 53 0.16 0.26 -4.81
CA LEU A 53 1.60 0.07 -4.83
C LEU A 53 1.92 -1.41 -5.06
N ARG A 54 2.89 -1.68 -5.95
CA ARG A 54 3.40 -3.03 -6.18
C ARG A 54 4.70 -3.24 -5.40
N VAL A 55 4.74 -4.29 -4.58
CA VAL A 55 5.90 -4.65 -3.75
C VAL A 55 6.24 -6.13 -3.99
N GLY A 56 7.11 -6.39 -4.96
CA GLY A 56 7.46 -7.76 -5.37
C GLY A 56 6.23 -8.58 -5.75
N ASN A 57 5.92 -9.60 -4.92
CA ASN A 57 4.77 -10.49 -5.07
C ASN A 57 3.53 -10.04 -4.27
N TYR A 58 3.49 -8.80 -3.80
CA TYR A 58 2.37 -8.25 -3.04
C TYR A 58 1.85 -6.95 -3.67
N ARG A 59 0.58 -6.66 -3.41
CA ARG A 59 -0.11 -5.43 -3.79
C ARG A 59 -0.60 -4.76 -2.51
N VAL A 60 -0.26 -3.49 -2.37
CA VAL A 60 -0.72 -2.64 -1.29
C VAL A 60 -1.75 -1.67 -1.87
N MET A 61 -2.98 -1.75 -1.38
CA MET A 61 -4.04 -0.81 -1.76
C MET A 61 -4.11 0.30 -0.72
N PHE A 62 -4.14 1.54 -1.20
CA PHE A 62 -4.13 2.69 -0.32
C PHE A 62 -4.84 3.89 -0.95
N ASP A 63 -5.25 4.81 -0.09
CA ASP A 63 -5.78 6.11 -0.49
C ASP A 63 -4.77 7.18 -0.13
N TRP A 64 -4.59 8.15 -1.02
CA TRP A 64 -3.72 9.30 -0.78
C TRP A 64 -4.53 10.57 -0.89
N ASP A 65 -4.58 11.31 0.21
CA ASP A 65 -5.14 12.65 0.26
C ASP A 65 -4.00 13.64 0.07
N GLY A 66 -3.91 14.22 -1.13
CA GLY A 66 -2.87 15.20 -1.49
C GLY A 66 -3.03 16.55 -0.78
N ALA A 67 -4.22 16.87 -0.26
CA ALA A 67 -4.46 18.11 0.47
C ALA A 67 -3.92 18.02 1.91
N ILE A 68 -4.13 16.88 2.56
CA ILE A 68 -3.70 16.64 3.95
C ILE A 68 -2.36 15.90 4.02
N LYS A 69 -1.82 15.46 2.87
CA LYS A 69 -0.58 14.66 2.77
C LYS A 69 -0.68 13.38 3.61
N VAL A 70 -1.81 12.68 3.52
CA VAL A 70 -2.05 11.44 4.28
C VAL A 70 -2.12 10.26 3.33
N VAL A 71 -1.40 9.18 3.66
CA VAL A 71 -1.42 7.90 2.94
C VAL A 71 -2.09 6.86 3.83
N SER A 72 -3.28 6.40 3.46
CA SER A 72 -4.08 5.43 4.21
C SER A 72 -3.96 4.04 3.62
N ILE A 73 -3.24 3.14 4.29
CA ILE A 73 -3.07 1.74 3.86
C ILE A 73 -4.30 0.93 4.22
N GLN A 74 -5.02 0.48 3.20
CA GLN A 74 -6.28 -0.25 3.33
C GLN A 74 -6.05 -1.75 3.36
N GLU A 75 -5.24 -2.26 2.42
CA GLU A 75 -5.01 -3.69 2.28
C GLU A 75 -3.60 -4.05 1.80
N VAL A 76 -3.11 -5.20 2.26
CA VAL A 76 -1.90 -5.87 1.75
C VAL A 76 -2.28 -7.27 1.28
N LYS A 77 -2.21 -7.53 -0.03
CA LYS A 77 -2.62 -8.81 -0.64
C LYS A 77 -1.50 -9.42 -1.46
N LYS A 78 -1.44 -10.76 -1.47
CA LYS A 78 -0.54 -11.50 -2.35
C LYS A 78 -0.97 -11.33 -3.81
N ARG A 79 -0.01 -11.39 -4.72
CA ARG A 79 -0.21 -11.40 -6.16
C ARG A 79 -0.73 -12.76 -6.59
N ASP A 80 -2.01 -13.00 -6.35
CA ASP A 80 -2.70 -14.14 -6.96
C ASP A 80 -3.36 -13.67 -8.27
N GLU A 81 -3.55 -14.60 -9.21
CA GLU A 81 -4.06 -14.34 -10.57
C GLU A 81 -5.49 -13.79 -10.61
N ARG A 82 -6.24 -13.89 -9.51
CA ARG A 82 -7.64 -13.48 -9.43
C ARG A 82 -7.82 -12.25 -8.54
N THR A 83 -7.62 -11.07 -9.10
CA THR A 83 -8.26 -9.86 -8.55
C THR A 83 -8.41 -8.82 -9.66
N TYR A 84 -9.36 -9.10 -10.56
CA TYR A 84 -10.15 -8.16 -11.34
C TYR A 84 -11.54 -8.77 -11.46
#